data_AF-A0A4Q8XPC7-F1
#
_entry.id   AF-A0A4Q8XPC7-F1
#
_cell.length_a   1.000
_cell.length_b   1.000
_cell.length_c   1.000
_cell.angle_alpha   90.00
_cell.angle_beta   90.00
_cell.angle_gamma   90.00
#
_symmetry.space_group_name_H-M   'P 1'
#
loop_
_entity.id
_entity.type
_entity.pdbx_description
1 polymer ?
#
loop_
_entity_poly.entity_id
_entity_poly.type
_entity_poly.pdbx_seq_one_letter_code
_entity_poly.pdbx_strand_id
1 'polypeptide(L)'
;MAPAIIEKIKDHPCFSREAHLYFARMHLAVAPACNIQCNYCNRKYDCANESRPGVASHRLTPDQALRRAMAVANEVPQLSVVGIAGPGDACYDWRKTKATLIPIAREIPDVKLCISTNGLALPEHVDELVDMNVGHVTITINMVDPKIGTKIYPWIFYDGRRYNGIDASRILHERQMLGLEMLAERGILIKVNSVMIPGVNDEHLIDVNKWVKDRGAFMHNVMPLISEPTHGTFYGMNDQRCPTPSELIALRDRLEGDTKVMRHCRQCRADAVGLLSDDRANEFKISQLPAEATNDSGKRNAYRKLIERERRAQTLEARGAATSVSGPSDELLLIAVTTKGGGRVNEHFGHAQELQIFSVCQRGIGLIGHLKIDPYCLGGWGEEATLNSIINALEGLDLLICSQIGKGPTNKLARRGVRATGAYGGSYIEQAIDAHYSAVLHDDALAAAT
;
A
#
# COMPACT_ATOMS: atom_id res chain seq x y z
N MET A 1 -7.53 -18.05 10.70
CA MET A 1 -6.10 -17.67 10.58
C MET A 1 -5.41 -18.07 11.87
N ALA A 2 -4.21 -18.65 11.83
CA ALA A 2 -3.51 -19.09 13.05
C ALA A 2 -3.13 -17.88 13.94
N PRO A 3 -3.18 -18.01 15.29
CA PRO A 3 -2.88 -16.90 16.21
C PRO A 3 -1.51 -16.26 15.99
N ALA A 4 -0.49 -17.07 15.65
CA ALA A 4 0.87 -16.60 15.40
C ALA A 4 0.97 -15.69 14.14
N ILE A 5 0.13 -15.92 13.12
CA ILE A 5 0.09 -15.10 11.90
C ILE A 5 -0.58 -13.75 12.20
N ILE A 6 -1.62 -13.76 13.02
CA ILE A 6 -2.34 -12.54 13.44
C ILE A 6 -1.37 -11.60 14.17
N GLU A 7 -0.55 -12.11 15.08
CA GLU A 7 0.41 -11.30 15.84
C GLU A 7 1.48 -10.64 14.94
N LYS A 8 1.94 -11.35 13.90
CA LYS A 8 2.89 -10.80 12.93
C LYS A 8 2.29 -9.65 12.11
N ILE A 9 0.98 -9.69 11.85
CA ILE A 9 0.32 -8.80 10.89
C ILE A 9 -0.42 -7.63 11.57
N LYS A 10 -0.91 -7.80 12.80
CA LYS A 10 -1.83 -6.86 13.47
C LYS A 10 -1.30 -5.41 13.56
N ASP A 11 0.01 -5.22 13.56
CA ASP A 11 0.62 -3.89 13.62
C ASP A 11 1.38 -3.53 12.34
N HIS A 12 1.33 -4.35 11.28
CA HIS A 12 2.03 -4.06 10.03
C HIS A 12 1.12 -3.30 9.07
N PRO A 13 1.42 -2.03 8.72
CA PRO A 13 0.55 -1.18 7.90
C PRO A 13 0.23 -1.75 6.51
N CYS A 14 1.20 -2.43 5.88
CA CYS A 14 1.01 -3.05 4.57
C CYS A 14 0.24 -4.39 4.59
N PHE A 15 0.32 -5.18 5.67
CA PHE A 15 -0.28 -6.53 5.71
C PHE A 15 -1.66 -6.57 6.40
N SER A 16 -1.98 -5.57 7.23
CA SER A 16 -3.27 -5.43 7.89
C SER A 16 -4.02 -4.18 7.41
N ARG A 17 -5.30 -4.37 7.07
CA ARG A 17 -6.21 -3.29 6.67
C ARG A 17 -6.51 -2.34 7.82
N GLU A 18 -6.48 -2.78 9.07
CA GLU A 18 -6.70 -1.87 10.20
C GLU A 18 -5.41 -1.19 10.65
N ALA A 19 -4.27 -1.88 10.55
CA ALA A 19 -3.00 -1.37 11.06
C ALA A 19 -2.55 -0.08 10.39
N HIS A 20 -2.86 0.13 9.10
CA HIS A 20 -2.43 1.32 8.39
C HIS A 20 -2.99 2.63 8.95
N LEU A 21 -4.07 2.56 9.73
CA LEU A 21 -4.71 3.72 10.37
C LEU A 21 -4.01 4.16 11.66
N TYR A 22 -3.28 3.24 12.31
CA TYR A 22 -2.71 3.46 13.64
C TYR A 22 -1.18 3.36 13.67
N PHE A 23 -0.59 2.63 12.72
CA PHE A 23 0.81 2.29 12.73
C PHE A 23 1.58 2.90 11.55
N ALA A 24 2.76 3.42 11.87
CA ALA A 24 3.67 4.04 10.94
C ALA A 24 4.73 3.04 10.45
N ARG A 25 5.23 3.31 9.24
CA ARG A 25 6.34 2.59 8.61
C ARG A 25 7.44 3.57 8.22
N MET A 26 8.65 3.03 8.09
CA MET A 26 9.80 3.76 7.60
C MET A 26 10.51 2.95 6.51
N HIS A 27 10.88 3.60 5.41
CA HIS A 27 11.77 3.04 4.40
C HIS A 27 13.15 3.69 4.44
N LEU A 28 14.19 2.87 4.28
CA LEU A 28 15.58 3.29 4.27
C LEU A 28 16.18 3.08 2.88
N ALA A 29 16.53 4.19 2.22
CA ALA A 29 17.08 4.22 0.87
C ALA A 29 18.58 3.86 0.84
N VAL A 30 18.92 2.61 1.19
CA VAL A 30 20.31 2.11 1.32
C VAL A 30 20.77 1.19 0.19
N ALA A 31 19.84 0.72 -0.66
CA ALA A 31 20.12 -0.30 -1.67
C ALA A 31 20.02 0.27 -3.10
N PRO A 32 20.94 1.11 -3.58
CA PRO A 32 20.85 1.75 -4.91
C PRO A 32 21.11 0.83 -6.11
N ALA A 33 21.81 -0.30 -5.93
CA ALA A 33 22.12 -1.22 -7.02
C ALA A 33 20.94 -2.13 -7.34
N CYS A 34 20.74 -2.47 -8.62
CA CYS A 34 19.73 -3.43 -9.06
C CYS A 34 20.29 -4.34 -10.16
N ASN A 35 19.97 -5.64 -10.08
CA ASN A 35 20.40 -6.70 -10.98
C ASN A 35 19.44 -7.00 -12.13
N ILE A 36 18.30 -6.32 -12.23
CA ILE A 36 17.40 -6.45 -13.37
C ILE A 36 17.11 -5.10 -14.01
N GLN A 37 16.62 -5.12 -15.24
CA GLN A 37 15.97 -3.96 -15.85
C GLN A 37 14.51 -4.30 -16.14
N CYS A 38 13.60 -3.44 -15.69
CA CYS A 38 12.18 -3.53 -16.02
C CYS A 38 11.84 -2.45 -17.05
N ASN A 39 10.94 -2.74 -17.98
CA ASN A 39 10.51 -1.76 -19.00
C ASN A 39 9.70 -0.59 -18.43
N TYR A 40 9.14 -0.74 -17.23
CA TYR A 40 8.46 0.33 -16.49
C TYR A 40 9.35 1.04 -15.47
N CYS A 41 10.68 0.80 -15.49
CA CYS A 41 11.61 1.37 -14.52
C CYS A 41 12.65 2.29 -15.18
N ASN A 42 12.99 3.38 -14.50
CA ASN A 42 14.09 4.25 -14.85
C ASN A 42 15.03 4.40 -13.65
N ARG A 43 16.29 3.98 -13.82
CA ARG A 43 17.32 3.90 -12.75
C ARG A 43 17.71 5.26 -12.15
N LYS A 44 17.26 6.36 -12.74
CA LYS A 44 17.40 7.71 -12.15
C LYS A 44 16.49 7.89 -10.92
N TYR A 45 15.42 7.11 -10.83
CA TYR A 45 14.42 7.16 -9.78
C TYR A 45 14.48 5.90 -8.90
N ASP A 46 13.73 5.93 -7.80
CA ASP A 46 13.49 4.81 -6.91
C ASP A 46 12.80 3.66 -7.64
N CYS A 47 12.95 2.47 -7.09
CA CYS A 47 12.43 1.24 -7.65
C CYS A 47 10.91 1.32 -7.84
N ALA A 48 10.46 1.27 -9.09
CA ALA A 48 9.05 1.31 -9.47
C ALA A 48 8.21 0.13 -8.92
N ASN A 49 8.87 -0.91 -8.39
CA ASN A 49 8.24 -2.08 -7.81
C ASN A 49 7.63 -1.85 -6.43
N GLU A 50 8.14 -0.86 -5.68
CA GLU A 50 7.64 -0.54 -4.33
C GLU A 50 7.28 0.95 -4.21
N SER A 51 7.89 1.80 -5.05
CA SER A 51 7.68 3.24 -5.08
C SER A 51 7.01 3.70 -6.35
N ARG A 52 6.24 4.79 -6.24
CA ARG A 52 5.71 5.49 -7.41
C ARG A 52 6.88 5.95 -8.32
N PRO A 53 6.75 5.83 -9.66
CA PRO A 53 7.76 6.34 -10.58
C PRO A 53 8.05 7.84 -10.41
N GLY A 54 9.23 8.28 -10.84
CA GLY A 54 9.61 9.70 -10.83
C GLY A 54 10.10 10.24 -9.48
N VAL A 55 10.12 9.44 -8.42
CA VAL A 55 10.68 9.83 -7.11
C VAL A 55 12.14 9.44 -7.04
N ALA A 56 13.01 10.34 -6.58
CA ALA A 56 14.39 10.02 -6.27
C ALA A 56 14.65 10.26 -4.77
N SER A 57 14.95 9.19 -4.03
CA SER A 57 15.32 9.27 -2.63
C SER A 57 16.78 9.66 -2.45
N HIS A 58 17.08 10.39 -1.37
CA HIS A 58 18.46 10.63 -0.98
C HIS A 58 19.08 9.32 -0.45
N ARG A 59 20.20 8.91 -1.07
CA ARG A 59 20.88 7.65 -0.72
C ARG A 59 21.51 7.78 0.66
N LEU A 60 21.32 6.76 1.49
CA LEU A 60 21.87 6.69 2.83
C LEU A 60 23.00 5.66 2.89
N THR A 61 24.04 5.96 3.67
CA THR A 61 24.95 4.92 4.17
C THR A 61 24.27 4.11 5.28
N PRO A 62 24.75 2.88 5.58
CA PRO A 62 24.19 2.10 6.69
C PRO A 62 24.16 2.86 8.03
N ASP A 63 25.22 3.61 8.36
CA ASP A 63 25.28 4.40 9.60
C ASP A 63 24.31 5.59 9.60
N GLN A 64 24.12 6.24 8.44
CA GLN A 64 23.10 7.29 8.29
C GLN A 64 21.69 6.71 8.43
N ALA A 65 21.46 5.52 7.87
CA ALA A 65 20.19 4.84 7.94
C ALA A 65 19.83 4.44 9.38
N LEU A 66 20.79 3.93 10.15
CA LEU A 66 20.62 3.65 11.57
C LEU A 66 20.27 4.92 12.35
N ARG A 67 21.04 6.00 12.18
CA ARG A 67 20.77 7.28 12.85
C ARG A 67 19.38 7.81 12.55
N ARG A 68 18.97 7.74 11.28
CA ARG A 68 17.61 8.13 10.87
C ARG A 68 16.54 7.26 11.51
N ALA A 69 16.75 5.94 11.55
CA ALA A 69 15.83 5.00 12.16
C ALA A 69 15.64 5.27 13.66
N MET A 70 16.73 5.57 14.39
CA MET A 70 16.68 5.90 15.81
C MET A 70 15.95 7.22 16.07
N ALA A 71 16.23 8.25 15.27
CA ALA A 71 15.54 9.54 15.40
C ALA A 71 14.02 9.40 15.18
N VAL A 72 13.62 8.67 14.13
CA VAL A 72 12.20 8.40 13.85
C VAL A 72 11.57 7.57 14.97
N ALA A 73 12.27 6.55 15.47
CA ALA A 73 11.79 5.71 16.56
C ALA A 73 11.49 6.50 17.85
N ASN A 74 12.25 7.56 18.14
CA ASN A 74 12.04 8.40 19.32
C ASN A 74 10.91 9.43 19.17
N GLU A 75 10.72 9.97 17.96
CA GLU A 75 9.75 11.03 17.68
C GLU A 75 8.40 10.54 17.14
N VAL A 76 8.33 9.30 16.64
CA VAL A 76 7.13 8.72 16.05
C VAL A 76 6.67 7.51 16.88
N PRO A 77 5.81 7.72 17.90
CA PRO A 77 5.27 6.66 18.74
C PRO A 77 4.52 5.57 17.95
N GLN A 78 3.99 5.91 16.77
CA GLN A 78 3.28 4.99 15.88
C GLN A 78 4.22 4.03 15.14
N LEU A 79 5.54 4.23 15.16
CA LEU A 79 6.46 3.44 14.37
C LEU A 79 6.42 1.96 14.77
N SER A 80 6.13 1.13 13.77
CA SER A 80 5.95 -0.32 13.92
C SER A 80 6.82 -1.13 12.98
N VAL A 81 7.15 -0.58 11.81
CA VAL A 81 7.83 -1.27 10.72
C VAL A 81 8.98 -0.42 10.20
N VAL A 82 10.14 -1.04 10.02
CA VAL A 82 11.28 -0.46 9.32
C VAL A 82 11.67 -1.39 8.19
N GLY A 83 11.82 -0.85 6.99
CA GLY A 83 12.16 -1.67 5.83
C GLY A 83 13.08 -1.03 4.81
N ILE A 84 13.60 -1.88 3.92
CA ILE A 84 14.47 -1.48 2.82
C ILE A 84 13.77 -1.82 1.51
N ALA A 85 13.43 -0.78 0.74
CA ALA A 85 12.59 -0.88 -0.45
C ALA A 85 13.27 -0.38 -1.75
N GLY A 86 14.52 0.08 -1.67
CA GLY A 86 15.24 0.63 -2.83
C GLY A 86 16.36 1.58 -2.43
N PRO A 87 16.82 2.47 -3.35
CA PRO A 87 16.26 2.77 -4.68
C PRO A 87 16.35 1.68 -5.77
N GLY A 88 17.17 0.65 -5.56
CA GLY A 88 17.35 -0.51 -6.43
C GLY A 88 16.71 -1.77 -5.84
N ASP A 89 17.50 -2.83 -5.62
CA ASP A 89 17.05 -4.10 -5.06
C ASP A 89 17.78 -4.45 -3.76
N ALA A 90 17.02 -4.74 -2.70
CA ALA A 90 17.56 -4.99 -1.37
C ALA A 90 18.40 -6.28 -1.28
N CYS A 91 18.00 -7.33 -2.00
CA CYS A 91 18.73 -8.60 -2.03
C CYS A 91 19.97 -8.51 -2.93
N TYR A 92 19.99 -7.65 -3.94
CA TYR A 92 21.18 -7.46 -4.77
C TYR A 92 22.25 -6.59 -4.09
N ASP A 93 21.88 -5.47 -3.47
CA ASP A 93 22.82 -4.64 -2.68
C ASP A 93 22.97 -5.18 -1.24
N TRP A 94 23.11 -6.51 -1.11
CA TRP A 94 22.98 -7.22 0.17
C TRP A 94 23.96 -6.73 1.23
N ARG A 95 25.20 -6.40 0.83
CA ARG A 95 26.21 -5.89 1.77
C ARG A 95 25.71 -4.66 2.54
N LYS A 96 25.05 -3.71 1.87
CA LYS A 96 24.50 -2.52 2.53
C LYS A 96 23.21 -2.86 3.29
N THR A 97 22.32 -3.63 2.67
CA THR A 97 21.06 -4.07 3.29
C THR A 97 21.32 -4.76 4.63
N LYS A 98 22.21 -5.76 4.65
CA LYS A 98 22.63 -6.49 5.85
C LYS A 98 23.28 -5.57 6.89
N ALA A 99 24.21 -4.71 6.45
CA ALA A 99 24.88 -3.77 7.35
C ALA A 99 23.92 -2.76 8.00
N THR A 100 22.77 -2.46 7.37
CA THR A 100 21.71 -1.63 7.92
C THR A 100 20.76 -2.41 8.84
N LEU A 101 20.35 -3.61 8.45
CA LEU A 101 19.36 -4.39 9.22
C LEU A 101 19.91 -4.92 10.55
N ILE A 102 21.17 -5.40 10.58
CA ILE A 102 21.79 -5.94 11.81
C ILE A 102 21.73 -4.95 12.99
N PRO A 103 22.22 -3.71 12.87
CA PRO A 103 22.18 -2.78 14.00
C PRO A 103 20.74 -2.36 14.33
N ILE A 104 19.84 -2.22 13.34
CA ILE A 104 18.43 -1.88 13.63
C ILE A 104 17.76 -3.00 14.43
N ALA A 105 18.01 -4.27 14.09
CA ALA A 105 17.48 -5.41 14.83
C ALA A 105 17.95 -5.42 16.31
N ARG A 106 19.15 -4.91 16.58
CA ARG A 106 19.73 -4.83 17.92
C ARG A 106 19.25 -3.61 18.71
N GLU A 107 19.31 -2.44 18.09
CA GLU A 107 19.03 -1.15 18.74
C GLU A 107 17.53 -0.86 18.85
N ILE A 108 16.72 -1.40 17.94
CA ILE A 108 15.27 -1.16 17.85
C ILE A 108 14.52 -2.51 17.75
N PRO A 109 14.65 -3.41 18.75
CA PRO A 109 14.10 -4.76 18.67
C PRO A 109 12.57 -4.80 18.66
N ASP A 110 11.92 -3.69 19.02
CA ASP A 110 10.48 -3.57 19.10
C ASP A 110 9.82 -3.29 17.74
N VAL A 111 10.56 -3.03 16.66
CA VAL A 111 10.00 -2.88 15.30
C VAL A 111 10.06 -4.17 14.50
N LYS A 112 9.10 -4.33 13.59
CA LYS A 112 9.09 -5.41 12.60
C LYS A 112 9.97 -5.00 11.42
N LEU A 113 10.93 -5.85 11.05
CA LEU A 113 11.78 -5.62 9.87
C LEU A 113 11.15 -6.19 8.61
N CYS A 114 11.31 -5.47 7.50
CA CYS A 114 10.88 -5.94 6.18
C CYS A 114 11.82 -5.52 5.03
N ILE A 115 11.78 -6.27 3.93
CA ILE A 115 12.48 -5.89 2.71
C ILE A 115 11.57 -6.04 1.49
N SER A 116 11.87 -5.28 0.43
CA SER A 116 11.28 -5.49 -0.91
C SER A 116 12.38 -5.89 -1.89
N THR A 117 12.10 -6.89 -2.72
CA THR A 117 13.03 -7.42 -3.72
C THR A 117 12.30 -7.83 -5.00
N ASN A 118 13.03 -7.85 -6.11
CA ASN A 118 12.64 -8.52 -7.35
C ASN A 118 12.78 -10.04 -7.29
N GLY A 119 13.44 -10.60 -6.26
CA GLY A 119 13.54 -12.04 -6.01
C GLY A 119 14.69 -12.77 -6.72
N LEU A 120 15.44 -12.11 -7.62
CA LEU A 120 16.51 -12.79 -8.37
C LEU A 120 17.66 -13.27 -7.48
N ALA A 121 18.04 -12.48 -6.46
CA ALA A 121 19.11 -12.79 -5.50
C ALA A 121 18.57 -13.20 -4.12
N LEU A 122 17.26 -13.45 -4.01
CA LEU A 122 16.63 -13.74 -2.73
C LEU A 122 17.07 -15.10 -2.14
N PRO A 123 17.10 -16.21 -2.90
CA PRO A 123 17.50 -17.51 -2.38
C PRO A 123 18.82 -17.56 -1.59
N GLU A 124 19.84 -16.77 -1.95
CA GLU A 124 21.13 -16.76 -1.23
C GLU A 124 21.04 -16.13 0.17
N HIS A 125 19.99 -15.36 0.46
CA HIS A 125 19.92 -14.50 1.64
C HIS A 125 18.79 -14.87 2.60
N VAL A 126 18.01 -15.91 2.28
CA VAL A 126 16.84 -16.30 3.08
C VAL A 126 17.23 -16.66 4.53
N ASP A 127 18.30 -17.44 4.72
CA ASP A 127 18.73 -17.83 6.06
C ASP A 127 19.18 -16.62 6.89
N GLU A 128 19.93 -15.70 6.27
CA GLU A 128 20.37 -14.47 6.93
C GLU A 128 19.19 -13.55 7.30
N LEU A 129 18.12 -13.54 6.49
CA LEU A 129 16.90 -12.79 6.81
C LEU A 129 16.21 -13.34 8.08
N VAL A 130 16.20 -14.67 8.24
CA VAL A 130 15.68 -15.32 9.46
C VAL A 130 16.54 -14.94 10.67
N ASP A 131 17.86 -15.00 10.54
CA ASP A 131 18.79 -14.64 11.63
C ASP A 131 18.61 -13.19 12.12
N MET A 132 18.25 -12.28 11.22
CA MET A 132 17.95 -10.88 11.53
C MET A 132 16.51 -10.66 12.01
N ASN A 133 15.71 -11.71 12.16
CA ASN A 133 14.30 -11.65 12.54
C ASN A 133 13.45 -10.79 11.56
N VAL A 134 13.76 -10.87 10.26
CA VAL A 134 12.94 -10.23 9.22
C VAL A 134 11.63 -11.00 9.08
N GLY A 135 10.54 -10.37 9.52
CA GLY A 135 9.23 -11.03 9.57
C GLY A 135 8.44 -10.98 8.26
N HIS A 136 8.77 -10.04 7.37
CA HIS A 136 7.99 -9.77 6.16
C HIS A 136 8.90 -9.51 4.96
N VAL A 137 8.63 -10.19 3.85
CA VAL A 137 9.34 -9.97 2.57
C VAL A 137 8.33 -9.68 1.49
N THR A 138 8.56 -8.61 0.72
CA THR A 138 7.83 -8.33 -0.50
C THR A 138 8.64 -8.78 -1.71
N ILE A 139 8.05 -9.61 -2.57
CA ILE A 139 8.67 -10.02 -3.84
C ILE A 139 7.84 -9.47 -4.99
N THR A 140 8.50 -8.86 -5.98
CA THR A 140 7.81 -8.43 -7.20
C THR A 140 7.85 -9.52 -8.27
N ILE A 141 6.69 -10.05 -8.64
CA ILE A 141 6.56 -11.16 -9.60
C ILE A 141 5.51 -10.75 -10.64
N ASN A 142 5.94 -10.40 -11.85
CA ASN A 142 5.00 -9.97 -12.90
C ASN A 142 4.61 -11.07 -13.88
N MET A 143 5.24 -12.26 -13.79
CA MET A 143 5.04 -13.36 -14.72
C MET A 143 5.46 -14.70 -14.10
N VAL A 144 4.73 -15.74 -14.51
CA VAL A 144 5.15 -17.16 -14.40
C VAL A 144 5.42 -17.84 -15.74
N ASP A 145 5.02 -17.22 -16.86
CA ASP A 145 5.38 -17.67 -18.20
C ASP A 145 6.58 -16.82 -18.67
N PRO A 146 7.75 -17.42 -18.89
CA PRO A 146 8.93 -16.70 -19.37
C PRO A 146 8.71 -15.93 -20.67
N LYS A 147 7.79 -16.36 -21.56
CA LYS A 147 7.47 -15.63 -22.80
C LYS A 147 6.93 -14.24 -22.51
N ILE A 148 6.06 -14.11 -21.52
CA ILE A 148 5.56 -12.80 -21.07
C ILE A 148 6.69 -11.99 -20.44
N GLY A 149 7.57 -12.64 -19.67
CA GLY A 149 8.76 -12.02 -19.09
C GLY A 149 9.64 -11.30 -20.12
N THR A 150 9.77 -11.84 -21.33
CA THR A 150 10.57 -11.22 -22.41
C THR A 150 10.07 -9.83 -22.83
N LYS A 151 8.77 -9.55 -22.61
CA LYS A 151 8.15 -8.26 -22.90
C LYS A 151 8.32 -7.25 -21.75
N ILE A 152 8.66 -7.73 -20.56
CA ILE A 152 8.72 -6.95 -19.31
C ILE A 152 10.16 -6.62 -18.92
N TYR A 153 11.07 -7.59 -19.08
CA TYR A 153 12.45 -7.50 -18.62
C TYR A 153 13.43 -7.59 -19.80
N PRO A 154 14.07 -6.47 -20.21
CA PRO A 154 15.08 -6.50 -21.26
C PRO A 154 16.27 -7.40 -20.92
N TRP A 155 16.72 -7.35 -19.66
CA TRP A 155 17.87 -8.11 -19.20
C TRP A 155 17.87 -8.33 -17.69
N ILE A 156 18.59 -9.37 -17.28
CA ILE A 156 18.99 -9.62 -15.89
C ILE A 156 20.51 -9.78 -15.80
N PHE A 157 21.07 -9.52 -14.63
CA PHE A 157 22.47 -9.77 -14.28
C PHE A 157 22.51 -10.84 -13.20
N TYR A 158 23.00 -12.02 -13.55
CA TYR A 158 23.04 -13.17 -12.67
C TYR A 158 24.34 -13.93 -12.92
N ASP A 159 24.95 -14.45 -11.85
CA ASP A 159 26.18 -15.25 -11.92
C ASP A 159 27.30 -14.58 -12.76
N GLY A 160 27.56 -13.29 -12.48
CA GLY A 160 28.61 -12.52 -13.13
C GLY A 160 28.36 -12.13 -14.60
N ARG A 161 27.22 -12.52 -15.20
CA ARG A 161 26.90 -12.23 -16.61
C ARG A 161 25.51 -11.66 -16.82
N ARG A 162 25.32 -10.96 -17.95
CA ARG A 162 24.00 -10.48 -18.38
C ARG A 162 23.30 -11.51 -19.25
N TYR A 163 22.03 -11.77 -18.95
CA TYR A 163 21.14 -12.58 -19.77
C TYR A 163 20.06 -11.69 -20.38
N ASN A 164 19.54 -12.07 -21.54
CA ASN A 164 18.47 -11.36 -22.25
C ASN A 164 17.40 -12.36 -22.71
N GLY A 165 16.24 -11.84 -23.14
CA GLY A 165 15.19 -12.63 -23.76
C GLY A 165 14.62 -13.74 -22.86
N ILE A 166 14.38 -14.91 -23.46
CA ILE A 166 13.69 -16.02 -22.78
C ILE A 166 14.51 -16.60 -21.64
N ASP A 167 15.84 -16.69 -21.78
CA ASP A 167 16.72 -17.22 -20.73
C ASP A 167 16.74 -16.32 -19.50
N ALA A 168 16.77 -15.00 -19.70
CA ALA A 168 16.66 -14.04 -18.60
C ALA A 168 15.36 -14.24 -17.82
N SER A 169 14.25 -14.39 -18.54
CA SER A 169 12.94 -14.56 -17.94
C SER A 169 12.81 -15.90 -17.21
N ARG A 170 13.32 -16.99 -17.81
CA ARG A 170 13.32 -18.32 -17.19
C ARG A 170 14.11 -18.34 -15.89
N ILE A 171 15.33 -17.81 -15.89
CA ILE A 171 16.16 -17.71 -14.69
C ILE A 171 15.45 -16.88 -13.62
N LEU A 172 14.91 -15.71 -13.98
CA LEU A 172 14.21 -14.86 -13.02
C LEU A 172 13.01 -15.60 -12.39
N HIS A 173 12.21 -16.28 -13.20
CA HIS A 173 11.07 -17.06 -12.72
C HIS A 173 11.50 -18.16 -11.75
N GLU A 174 12.42 -19.03 -12.15
CA GLU A 174 12.90 -20.16 -11.33
C GLU A 174 13.43 -19.68 -9.97
N ARG A 175 14.18 -18.57 -9.99
CA ARG A 175 14.77 -17.94 -8.80
C ARG A 175 13.73 -17.32 -7.87
N GLN A 176 12.73 -16.64 -8.42
CA GLN A 176 11.60 -16.09 -7.67
C GLN A 176 10.76 -17.19 -7.00
N MET A 177 10.48 -18.29 -7.72
CA MET A 177 9.71 -19.42 -7.17
C MET A 177 10.47 -20.11 -6.04
N LEU A 178 11.78 -20.36 -6.23
CA LEU A 178 12.63 -20.91 -5.18
C LEU A 178 12.64 -20.01 -3.94
N GLY A 179 12.77 -18.69 -4.14
CA GLY A 179 12.74 -17.73 -3.03
C GLY A 179 11.41 -17.72 -2.27
N LEU A 180 10.27 -17.87 -2.97
CA LEU A 180 8.96 -18.00 -2.33
C LEU A 180 8.88 -19.25 -1.43
N GLU A 181 9.25 -20.40 -1.99
CA GLU A 181 9.19 -21.69 -1.29
C GLU A 181 10.10 -21.67 -0.05
N MET A 182 11.34 -21.18 -0.18
CA MET A 182 12.28 -21.07 0.93
C MET A 182 11.79 -20.14 2.06
N LEU A 183 11.15 -19.02 1.72
CA LEU A 183 10.58 -18.09 2.71
C LEU A 183 9.38 -18.70 3.43
N ALA A 184 8.51 -19.40 2.68
CA ALA A 184 7.33 -20.05 3.22
C ALA A 184 7.71 -21.16 4.21
N GLU A 185 8.70 -21.99 3.86
CA GLU A 185 9.27 -23.02 4.75
C GLU A 185 9.79 -22.46 6.07
N ARG A 186 10.34 -21.24 6.06
CA ARG A 186 10.88 -20.54 7.24
C ARG A 186 9.84 -19.69 7.97
N GLY A 187 8.58 -19.70 7.52
CA GLY A 187 7.47 -18.98 8.16
C GLY A 187 7.59 -17.45 8.09
N ILE A 188 8.32 -16.92 7.10
CA ILE A 188 8.34 -15.49 6.79
C ILE A 188 7.06 -15.15 6.01
N LEU A 189 6.42 -14.03 6.34
CA LEU A 189 5.21 -13.61 5.64
C LEU A 189 5.55 -12.93 4.31
N ILE A 190 4.99 -13.47 3.24
CA ILE A 190 5.32 -13.04 1.88
C ILE A 190 4.18 -12.21 1.29
N LYS A 191 4.51 -10.99 0.84
CA LYS A 191 3.65 -10.16 -0.02
C LYS A 191 4.17 -10.23 -1.43
N VAL A 192 3.34 -10.57 -2.40
CA VAL A 192 3.71 -10.48 -3.81
C VAL A 192 3.19 -9.16 -4.38
N ASN A 193 4.06 -8.38 -5.00
CA ASN A 193 3.66 -7.24 -5.83
C ASN A 193 3.65 -7.65 -7.30
N SER A 194 2.63 -7.23 -8.03
CA SER A 194 2.60 -7.38 -9.48
C SER A 194 2.10 -6.10 -10.14
N VAL A 195 2.77 -5.67 -11.20
CA VAL A 195 2.36 -4.53 -12.02
C VAL A 195 1.46 -5.05 -13.14
N MET A 196 0.23 -4.53 -13.21
CA MET A 196 -0.73 -4.80 -14.28
C MET A 196 -0.36 -3.96 -15.51
N ILE A 197 0.06 -4.65 -16.57
CA ILE A 197 0.48 -4.09 -17.85
C ILE A 197 -0.56 -4.55 -18.90
N PRO A 198 -1.45 -3.66 -19.34
CA PRO A 198 -2.50 -4.01 -20.30
C PRO A 198 -1.94 -4.59 -21.61
N GLY A 199 -2.52 -5.70 -22.07
CA GLY A 199 -2.10 -6.42 -23.27
C GLY A 199 -0.78 -7.19 -23.14
N VAL A 200 -0.16 -7.21 -21.96
CA VAL A 200 1.10 -7.93 -21.71
C VAL A 200 0.92 -9.02 -20.66
N ASN A 201 0.41 -8.69 -19.48
CA ASN A 201 0.23 -9.65 -18.39
C ASN A 201 -1.10 -9.53 -17.65
N ASP A 202 -1.99 -8.63 -18.05
CA ASP A 202 -3.31 -8.40 -17.43
C ASP A 202 -4.14 -9.67 -17.24
N GLU A 203 -4.26 -10.52 -18.27
CA GLU A 203 -4.94 -11.81 -18.15
C GLU A 203 -4.09 -12.85 -17.39
N HIS A 204 -2.77 -12.79 -17.60
CA HIS A 204 -1.79 -13.71 -17.00
C HIS A 204 -1.65 -13.57 -15.48
N LEU A 205 -2.03 -12.43 -14.91
CA LEU A 205 -1.95 -12.19 -13.47
C LEU A 205 -2.84 -13.15 -12.65
N ILE A 206 -3.82 -13.79 -13.29
CA ILE A 206 -4.62 -14.86 -12.68
C ILE A 206 -3.78 -16.11 -12.46
N ASP A 207 -3.00 -16.51 -13.45
CA ASP A 207 -2.06 -17.62 -13.32
C ASP A 207 -0.96 -17.29 -12.32
N VAL A 208 -0.41 -16.06 -12.36
CA VAL A 208 0.56 -15.59 -11.36
C VAL A 208 -0.03 -15.72 -9.96
N ASN A 209 -1.26 -15.27 -9.74
CA ASN A 209 -1.92 -15.33 -8.42
C ASN A 209 -2.04 -16.78 -7.90
N LYS A 210 -2.43 -17.72 -8.77
CA LYS A 210 -2.51 -19.13 -8.43
C LYS A 210 -1.13 -19.69 -8.04
N TRP A 211 -0.12 -19.44 -8.88
CA TRP A 211 1.23 -19.95 -8.67
C TRP A 211 1.89 -19.46 -7.39
N VAL A 212 1.72 -18.18 -7.05
CA VAL A 212 2.32 -17.61 -5.84
C VAL A 212 1.59 -18.05 -4.58
N LYS A 213 0.26 -18.21 -4.64
CA LYS A 213 -0.55 -18.75 -3.54
C LYS A 213 -0.15 -20.18 -3.20
N ASP A 214 -0.07 -21.03 -4.22
CA ASP A 214 0.30 -22.46 -4.07
C ASP A 214 1.69 -22.62 -3.42
N ARG A 215 2.53 -21.57 -3.48
CA ARG A 215 3.89 -21.52 -2.92
C ARG A 215 4.00 -20.71 -1.64
N GLY A 216 2.89 -20.37 -0.99
CA GLY A 216 2.89 -19.78 0.34
C GLY A 216 2.88 -18.24 0.38
N ALA A 217 2.55 -17.56 -0.72
CA ALA A 217 2.28 -16.13 -0.67
C ALA A 217 1.06 -15.84 0.24
N PHE A 218 1.24 -14.95 1.20
CA PHE A 218 0.17 -14.58 2.13
C PHE A 218 -0.79 -13.56 1.51
N MET A 219 -0.25 -12.62 0.73
CA MET A 219 -1.00 -11.52 0.14
C MET A 219 -0.46 -11.21 -1.25
N HIS A 220 -1.36 -10.80 -2.13
CA HIS A 220 -1.03 -10.34 -3.47
C HIS A 220 -1.50 -8.89 -3.67
N ASN A 221 -0.58 -8.01 -4.03
CA ASN A 221 -0.82 -6.60 -4.28
C ASN A 221 -0.62 -6.31 -5.78
N VAL A 222 -1.74 -6.22 -6.50
CA VAL A 222 -1.74 -5.84 -7.92
C VAL A 222 -1.81 -4.32 -8.03
N MET A 223 -0.79 -3.73 -8.66
CA MET A 223 -0.64 -2.29 -8.84
C MET A 223 -0.80 -1.91 -10.31
N PRO A 224 -1.34 -0.72 -10.62
CA PRO A 224 -1.42 -0.26 -12.00
C PRO A 224 -0.02 0.05 -12.55
N LEU A 225 0.18 -0.21 -13.84
CA LEU A 225 1.28 0.42 -14.58
C LEU A 225 1.09 1.94 -14.56
N ILE A 226 2.20 2.65 -14.37
CA ILE A 226 2.33 4.10 -14.47
C ILE A 226 3.36 4.36 -15.59
N SER A 227 2.90 4.90 -16.72
CA SER A 227 3.66 4.98 -17.97
C SER A 227 3.62 6.37 -18.61
N GLU A 228 3.50 7.44 -17.83
CA GLU A 228 3.61 8.80 -18.37
C GLU A 228 5.01 9.02 -18.97
N PRO A 229 5.12 9.63 -20.17
CA PRO A 229 6.41 9.86 -20.83
C PRO A 229 7.42 10.65 -19.99
N THR A 230 6.92 11.51 -19.10
CA THR A 230 7.75 12.32 -18.16
C THR A 230 8.62 11.47 -17.23
N HIS A 231 8.25 10.20 -17.00
CA HIS A 231 9.04 9.27 -16.20
C HIS A 231 10.23 8.66 -16.97
N GLY A 232 10.27 8.82 -18.30
CA GLY A 232 11.36 8.34 -19.16
C GLY A 232 11.59 6.83 -19.10
N THR A 233 10.54 6.04 -18.83
CA THR A 233 10.58 4.58 -18.84
C THR A 233 10.42 4.08 -20.28
N PHE A 234 10.84 2.84 -20.57
CA PHE A 234 10.66 2.27 -21.90
C PHE A 234 9.17 2.26 -22.29
N TYR A 235 8.28 1.83 -21.40
CA TYR A 235 6.85 1.85 -21.65
C TYR A 235 6.28 3.26 -21.84
N GLY A 236 6.74 4.23 -21.05
CA GLY A 236 6.28 5.61 -21.23
C GLY A 236 6.79 6.30 -22.49
N MET A 237 7.94 5.87 -23.03
CA MET A 237 8.46 6.37 -24.30
C MET A 237 7.87 5.66 -25.53
N ASN A 238 7.16 4.55 -25.34
CA ASN A 238 6.57 3.75 -26.42
C ASN A 238 5.03 3.68 -26.29
N ASP A 239 4.42 4.68 -25.65
CA ASP A 239 2.96 4.87 -25.57
C ASP A 239 2.19 3.63 -25.04
N GLN A 240 2.81 2.83 -24.18
CA GLN A 240 2.11 1.74 -23.51
C GLN A 240 1.05 2.34 -22.56
N ARG A 241 -0.22 2.01 -22.77
CA ARG A 241 -1.31 2.53 -21.93
C ARG A 241 -1.25 2.01 -20.49
N CYS A 242 -1.70 2.84 -19.55
CA CYS A 242 -2.01 2.44 -18.18
C CYS A 242 -3.36 1.69 -18.13
N PRO A 243 -3.58 0.80 -17.15
CA PRO A 243 -4.90 0.23 -16.90
C PRO A 243 -5.86 1.29 -16.36
N THR A 244 -7.14 1.18 -16.72
CA THR A 244 -8.20 1.99 -16.13
C THR A 244 -8.51 1.53 -14.70
N PRO A 245 -9.07 2.40 -13.83
CA PRO A 245 -9.50 1.99 -12.50
C PRO A 245 -10.47 0.81 -12.50
N SER A 246 -11.42 0.77 -13.44
CA SER A 246 -12.38 -0.32 -13.60
C SER A 246 -11.71 -1.65 -13.99
N GLU A 247 -10.73 -1.64 -14.90
CA GLU A 247 -9.96 -2.84 -15.27
C GLU A 247 -9.18 -3.39 -14.08
N LEU A 248 -8.57 -2.50 -13.28
CA LEU A 248 -7.82 -2.90 -12.10
C LEU A 248 -8.72 -3.49 -11.02
N ILE A 249 -9.91 -2.90 -10.79
CA ILE A 249 -10.91 -3.43 -9.84
C ILE A 249 -11.40 -4.79 -10.31
N ALA A 250 -11.81 -4.90 -11.58
CA ALA A 250 -12.29 -6.16 -12.15
C ALA A 250 -11.24 -7.28 -12.05
N LEU A 251 -9.96 -6.97 -12.29
CA LEU A 251 -8.89 -7.94 -12.09
C LEU A 251 -8.77 -8.33 -10.62
N ARG A 252 -8.69 -7.37 -9.69
CA ARG A 252 -8.57 -7.65 -8.25
C ARG A 252 -9.72 -8.50 -7.72
N ASP A 253 -10.95 -8.23 -8.16
CA ASP A 253 -12.14 -9.00 -7.77
C ASP A 253 -12.06 -10.45 -8.26
N ARG A 254 -11.51 -10.68 -9.46
CA ARG A 254 -11.25 -12.04 -9.98
C ARG A 254 -10.18 -12.79 -9.18
N LEU A 255 -9.27 -12.09 -8.49
CA LEU A 255 -8.18 -12.70 -7.71
C LEU A 255 -8.56 -12.98 -6.25
N GLU A 256 -9.53 -12.23 -5.69
CA GLU A 256 -9.87 -12.22 -4.26
C GLU A 256 -10.51 -13.53 -3.76
N GLY A 257 -10.99 -14.38 -4.66
CA GLY A 257 -11.45 -15.73 -4.31
C GLY A 257 -10.32 -16.64 -3.83
N ASP A 258 -9.12 -16.51 -4.42
CA ASP A 258 -8.01 -17.42 -4.17
C ASP A 258 -7.02 -16.87 -3.13
N THR A 259 -6.64 -15.60 -3.23
CA THR A 259 -5.57 -15.02 -2.39
C THR A 259 -6.07 -13.74 -1.75
N LYS A 260 -5.58 -13.41 -0.56
CA LYS A 260 -5.87 -12.11 0.05
C LYS A 260 -5.27 -11.00 -0.83
N VAL A 261 -6.11 -10.22 -1.50
CA VAL A 261 -5.67 -9.11 -2.36
C VAL A 261 -5.54 -7.83 -1.53
N MET A 262 -4.43 -7.11 -1.69
CA MET A 262 -4.22 -5.81 -1.05
C MET A 262 -4.96 -4.71 -1.82
N ARG A 263 -5.78 -3.91 -1.13
CA ARG A 263 -6.52 -2.78 -1.75
C ARG A 263 -6.04 -1.39 -1.28
N HIS A 264 -5.31 -1.32 -0.16
CA HIS A 264 -4.88 -0.07 0.48
C HIS A 264 -3.44 0.37 0.16
N CYS A 265 -2.83 -0.19 -0.90
CA CYS A 265 -1.46 0.15 -1.28
C CYS A 265 -1.37 1.57 -1.86
N ARG A 266 -0.33 2.32 -1.47
CA ARG A 266 -0.07 3.69 -1.92
C ARG A 266 1.23 3.89 -2.71
N GLN A 267 1.90 2.79 -3.11
CA GLN A 267 3.20 2.81 -3.80
C GLN A 267 4.20 3.75 -3.13
N CYS A 268 4.54 3.44 -1.88
CA CYS A 268 5.28 4.32 -0.98
C CYS A 268 6.70 4.61 -1.50
N ARG A 269 7.22 5.81 -1.25
CA ARG A 269 8.61 6.17 -1.57
C ARG A 269 9.63 5.30 -0.84
N ALA A 270 10.84 5.17 -1.39
CA ALA A 270 11.92 4.38 -0.77
C ALA A 270 12.49 5.04 0.50
N ASP A 271 12.09 6.27 0.81
CA ASP A 271 12.47 7.04 1.99
C ASP A 271 11.28 7.54 2.84
N ALA A 272 10.09 6.98 2.61
CA ALA A 272 8.86 7.33 3.31
C ALA A 272 8.97 7.11 4.82
N VAL A 273 8.39 8.01 5.61
CA VAL A 273 8.35 7.92 7.08
C VAL A 273 6.97 8.32 7.56
N GLY A 274 6.30 7.49 8.38
CA GLY A 274 5.02 7.84 9.00
C GLY A 274 3.87 6.92 8.60
N LEU A 275 2.64 7.41 8.72
CA LEU A 275 1.43 6.66 8.40
C LEU A 275 1.27 6.49 6.88
N LEU A 276 0.31 5.68 6.43
CA LEU A 276 -0.01 5.61 4.99
C LEU A 276 -0.53 6.96 4.50
N SER A 277 -1.37 7.60 5.31
CA SER A 277 -2.00 8.92 5.14
C SER A 277 -1.08 10.11 5.32
N ASP A 278 0.01 9.97 6.07
CA ASP A 278 0.84 11.09 6.50
C ASP A 278 2.33 10.75 6.36
N ASP A 279 2.96 11.27 5.31
CA ASP A 279 4.39 11.09 5.01
C ASP A 279 5.21 12.27 5.58
N ARG A 280 5.88 11.99 6.70
CA ARG A 280 6.71 12.89 7.49
C ARG A 280 8.19 12.80 7.13
N ALA A 281 8.55 12.20 5.98
CA ALA A 281 9.95 12.01 5.58
C ALA A 281 10.81 13.29 5.61
N ASN A 282 10.21 14.45 5.32
CA ASN A 282 10.88 15.76 5.30
C ASN A 282 11.29 16.28 6.69
N GLU A 283 10.66 15.82 7.76
CA GLU A 283 11.01 16.20 9.14
C GLU A 283 12.30 15.51 9.61
N PHE A 284 12.66 14.39 8.97
CA PHE A 284 13.77 13.53 9.37
C PHE A 284 14.91 13.53 8.34
N LYS A 285 15.29 14.72 7.85
CA LYS A 285 16.45 14.87 6.97
C LYS A 285 17.73 14.70 7.77
N ILE A 286 18.68 13.92 7.23
CA ILE A 286 19.97 13.62 7.90
C ILE A 286 20.69 14.88 8.39
N SER A 287 20.64 15.99 7.63
CA SER A 287 21.28 17.25 7.99
C SER A 287 20.74 17.90 9.26
N GLN A 288 19.55 17.51 9.71
CA GLN A 288 18.84 18.06 10.86
C GLN A 288 18.83 17.11 12.06
N LEU A 289 19.41 15.90 11.92
CA LEU A 289 19.40 14.90 12.96
C LEU A 289 20.61 15.05 13.90
N PRO A 290 20.44 14.82 15.21
CA PRO A 290 21.55 14.79 16.15
C PRO A 290 22.56 13.69 15.79
N ALA A 291 23.83 13.91 16.14
CA ALA A 291 24.93 12.99 15.84
C ALA A 291 24.81 11.65 16.58
N GLU A 292 24.25 11.69 17.79
CA GLU A 292 23.97 10.55 18.64
C GLU A 292 22.49 10.57 19.03
N ALA A 293 21.82 9.44 18.87
CA ALA A 293 20.45 9.23 19.33
C ALA A 293 20.45 7.94 20.14
N THR A 294 19.85 7.96 21.32
CA THR A 294 19.55 6.75 22.10
C THR A 294 18.10 6.39 21.88
N ASN A 295 17.78 5.10 21.74
CA ASN A 295 16.40 4.67 21.53
C ASN A 295 15.67 4.55 22.88
N ASP A 296 14.58 5.31 23.06
CA ASP A 296 13.64 5.11 24.16
C ASP A 296 12.34 4.45 23.65
N SER A 297 12.20 3.16 23.93
CA SER A 297 11.01 2.39 23.58
C SER A 297 9.77 2.72 24.42
N GLY A 298 9.90 3.50 25.50
CA GLY A 298 8.83 3.79 26.46
C GLY A 298 7.58 4.39 25.81
N LYS A 299 7.76 5.43 24.98
CA LYS A 299 6.66 6.10 24.26
C LYS A 299 5.93 5.15 23.29
N ARG A 300 6.68 4.35 22.52
CA ARG A 300 6.13 3.39 21.56
C ARG A 300 5.37 2.26 22.23
N ASN A 301 5.91 1.73 23.34
CA ASN A 301 5.23 0.72 24.14
C ASN A 301 3.94 1.24 24.79
N ALA A 302 3.94 2.48 25.29
CA ALA A 302 2.74 3.12 25.81
C ALA A 302 1.66 3.30 24.72
N TYR A 303 2.07 3.74 23.53
CA TYR A 303 1.15 3.89 22.39
C TYR A 303 0.54 2.55 21.96
N ARG A 304 1.34 1.48 21.85
CA ARG A 304 0.81 0.13 21.52
C ARG A 304 -0.24 -0.34 22.52
N LYS A 305 0.00 -0.13 23.82
CA LYS A 305 -0.98 -0.48 24.88
C LYS A 305 -2.27 0.33 24.77
N LEU A 306 -2.19 1.59 24.34
CA LEU A 306 -3.38 2.42 24.09
C LEU A 306 -4.21 1.85 22.94
N ILE A 307 -3.57 1.55 21.80
CA ILE A 307 -4.25 0.98 20.63
C ILE A 307 -4.83 -0.41 20.92
N GLU A 308 -4.14 -1.24 21.69
CA GLU A 308 -4.69 -2.54 22.12
C GLU A 308 -5.95 -2.39 22.99
N ARG A 309 -6.02 -1.36 23.84
CA ARG A 309 -7.23 -1.05 24.61
C ARG A 309 -8.37 -0.57 23.72
N GLU A 310 -8.08 0.33 22.76
CA GLU A 310 -9.06 0.80 21.79
C GLU A 310 -9.62 -0.34 20.92
N ARG A 311 -8.76 -1.23 20.41
CA ARG A 311 -9.18 -2.42 19.65
C ARG A 311 -10.04 -3.38 20.46
N ARG A 312 -9.71 -3.59 21.73
CA ARG A 312 -10.53 -4.44 22.63
C ARG A 312 -11.91 -3.83 22.84
N ALA A 313 -12.00 -2.52 23.06
CA ALA A 313 -13.27 -1.81 23.17
C ALA A 313 -14.10 -1.92 21.89
N GLN A 314 -13.49 -1.70 20.71
CA GLN A 314 -14.14 -1.87 19.41
C GLN A 314 -14.64 -3.30 19.17
N THR A 315 -13.87 -4.32 19.54
CA THR A 315 -14.28 -5.73 19.37
C THR A 315 -15.44 -6.10 20.30
N LEU A 316 -15.49 -5.53 21.51
CA LEU A 316 -16.58 -5.72 22.47
C LEU A 316 -17.87 -5.03 21.98
N GLU A 317 -17.79 -3.83 21.42
CA GLU A 317 -18.93 -3.11 20.85
C GLU A 317 -19.42 -3.73 19.52
N ALA A 318 -18.51 -4.15 18.63
CA ALA A 318 -18.87 -4.81 17.37
C ALA A 318 -19.55 -6.18 17.59
N ARG A 319 -19.18 -6.92 18.65
CA ARG A 319 -19.90 -8.13 19.07
C ARG A 319 -21.30 -7.85 19.61
N GLY A 320 -21.57 -6.64 20.10
CA GLY A 320 -22.91 -6.18 20.48
C GLY A 320 -23.76 -5.72 19.30
N ALA A 321 -23.14 -5.37 18.17
CA ALA A 321 -23.79 -4.80 16.98
C ALA A 321 -23.84 -5.75 15.77
N ALA A 322 -23.47 -7.04 15.93
CA ALA A 322 -23.54 -8.04 14.87
C ALA A 322 -24.99 -8.43 14.55
N THR A 323 -25.71 -7.53 13.90
CA THR A 323 -26.95 -7.81 13.16
C THR A 323 -26.60 -7.85 11.69
N SER A 324 -26.80 -9.01 11.07
CA SER A 324 -26.74 -9.21 9.62
C SER A 324 -27.65 -8.22 8.91
N VAL A 325 -27.10 -7.42 7.99
CA VAL A 325 -27.89 -6.52 7.14
C VAL A 325 -28.59 -7.37 6.08
N SER A 326 -29.92 -7.44 6.16
CA SER A 326 -30.80 -8.12 5.20
C SER A 326 -31.44 -7.10 4.26
N GLY A 327 -31.15 -7.19 2.96
CA GLY A 327 -31.79 -6.40 1.87
C GLY A 327 -31.61 -7.08 0.50
N PRO A 328 -32.30 -6.67 -0.58
CA PRO A 328 -32.53 -7.51 -1.78
C PRO A 328 -31.70 -7.19 -3.06
N SER A 329 -30.77 -6.23 -3.08
CA SER A 329 -29.94 -5.89 -4.27
C SER A 329 -28.42 -6.12 -4.11
N ASP A 330 -27.76 -6.78 -5.08
CA ASP A 330 -26.29 -7.03 -5.15
C ASP A 330 -25.52 -5.85 -5.82
N GLU A 331 -26.15 -4.67 -5.89
CA GLU A 331 -25.59 -3.48 -6.55
C GLU A 331 -24.47 -2.84 -5.72
N LEU A 332 -23.35 -2.55 -6.38
CA LEU A 332 -22.11 -2.08 -5.75
C LEU A 332 -22.11 -0.55 -5.67
N LEU A 333 -22.15 0.01 -4.46
CA LEU A 333 -22.01 1.46 -4.24
C LEU A 333 -20.56 1.84 -3.94
N LEU A 334 -20.09 2.92 -4.57
CA LEU A 334 -18.78 3.51 -4.37
C LEU A 334 -18.89 4.79 -3.52
N ILE A 335 -18.25 4.78 -2.36
CA ILE A 335 -18.37 5.83 -1.35
C ILE A 335 -16.99 6.43 -1.04
N ALA A 336 -16.81 7.72 -1.30
CA ALA A 336 -15.67 8.50 -0.83
C ALA A 336 -15.88 8.96 0.62
N VAL A 337 -14.83 8.93 1.43
CA VAL A 337 -14.85 9.37 2.82
C VAL A 337 -13.65 10.27 3.12
N THR A 338 -13.88 11.44 3.70
CA THR A 338 -12.80 12.33 4.19
C THR A 338 -12.38 11.93 5.60
N THR A 339 -11.06 11.80 5.84
CA THR A 339 -10.54 11.43 7.16
C THR A 339 -9.08 11.84 7.36
N LYS A 340 -8.76 12.30 8.56
CA LYS A 340 -7.40 12.52 9.07
C LYS A 340 -6.80 11.26 9.72
N GLY A 341 -7.50 10.12 9.68
CA GLY A 341 -7.11 8.86 10.31
C GLY A 341 -7.95 8.49 11.53
N GLY A 342 -7.54 7.42 12.22
CA GLY A 342 -8.27 6.87 13.39
C GLY A 342 -9.58 6.16 13.03
N GLY A 343 -9.79 5.81 11.76
CA GLY A 343 -10.99 5.10 11.30
C GLY A 343 -12.29 5.90 11.41
N ARG A 344 -12.20 7.24 11.45
CA ARG A 344 -13.34 8.14 11.69
C ARG A 344 -13.56 9.14 10.57
N VAL A 345 -14.81 9.55 10.40
CA VAL A 345 -15.21 10.67 9.52
C VAL A 345 -14.94 11.98 10.26
N ASN A 346 -13.72 12.50 10.18
CA ASN A 346 -13.26 13.63 11.01
C ASN A 346 -12.61 14.77 10.21
N GLU A 347 -12.82 14.79 8.89
CA GLU A 347 -12.26 15.81 8.04
C GLU A 347 -13.29 16.58 7.21
N HIS A 348 -13.13 17.89 7.16
CA HIS A 348 -13.94 18.78 6.33
C HIS A 348 -13.51 18.66 4.87
N PHE A 349 -14.44 18.50 3.94
CA PHE A 349 -14.14 18.28 2.51
C PHE A 349 -13.20 19.35 1.91
N GLY A 350 -13.41 20.63 2.27
CA GLY A 350 -12.56 21.74 1.84
C GLY A 350 -11.09 21.69 2.23
N HIS A 351 -10.74 20.98 3.31
CA HIS A 351 -9.36 20.85 3.79
C HIS A 351 -8.80 19.46 3.55
N ALA A 352 -9.64 18.54 3.07
CA ALA A 352 -9.23 17.18 2.79
C ALA A 352 -8.15 17.22 1.72
N GLN A 353 -7.06 16.51 2.01
CA GLN A 353 -5.99 16.25 1.05
C GLN A 353 -6.16 14.87 0.40
N GLU A 354 -7.15 14.12 0.87
CA GLU A 354 -7.39 12.77 0.46
C GLU A 354 -8.82 12.31 0.77
N LEU A 355 -9.29 11.37 -0.03
CA LEU A 355 -10.54 10.64 0.14
C LEU A 355 -10.25 9.15 0.16
N GLN A 356 -10.80 8.43 1.14
CA GLN A 356 -10.82 6.97 1.15
C GLN A 356 -12.02 6.48 0.35
N ILE A 357 -11.80 5.65 -0.66
CA ILE A 357 -12.88 5.13 -1.51
C ILE A 357 -13.22 3.72 -1.06
N PHE A 358 -14.48 3.51 -0.72
CA PHE A 358 -15.04 2.24 -0.31
C PHE A 358 -16.01 1.71 -1.36
N SER A 359 -16.04 0.40 -1.54
CA SER A 359 -17.13 -0.32 -2.17
C SER A 359 -18.04 -0.92 -1.11
N VAL A 360 -19.34 -0.89 -1.35
CA VAL A 360 -20.36 -1.38 -0.42
C VAL A 360 -21.37 -2.19 -1.20
N CYS A 361 -21.64 -3.39 -0.72
CA CYS A 361 -22.72 -4.25 -1.20
C CYS A 361 -23.19 -5.12 -0.03
N GLN A 362 -24.15 -6.02 -0.26
CA GLN A 362 -24.63 -6.95 0.77
C GLN A 362 -23.54 -7.81 1.40
N ARG A 363 -22.44 -8.05 0.67
CA ARG A 363 -21.32 -8.87 1.15
C ARG A 363 -20.43 -8.12 2.15
N GLY A 364 -20.60 -6.80 2.27
CA GLY A 364 -19.92 -5.95 3.25
C GLY A 364 -19.24 -4.72 2.65
N ILE A 365 -18.37 -4.10 3.46
CA ILE A 365 -17.70 -2.84 3.18
C ILE A 365 -16.21 -3.08 2.86
N GLY A 366 -15.82 -2.83 1.60
CA GLY A 366 -14.45 -2.94 1.11
C GLY A 366 -13.79 -1.57 0.92
N LEU A 367 -12.60 -1.33 1.45
CA LEU A 367 -11.80 -0.16 1.06
C LEU A 367 -11.13 -0.51 -0.26
N ILE A 368 -11.41 0.24 -1.33
CA ILE A 368 -10.92 -0.04 -2.68
C ILE A 368 -9.76 0.84 -3.11
N GLY A 369 -9.57 2.00 -2.47
CA GLY A 369 -8.45 2.87 -2.77
C GLY A 369 -8.49 4.20 -2.04
N HIS A 370 -7.58 5.08 -2.45
CA HIS A 370 -7.49 6.45 -1.96
C HIS A 370 -7.38 7.40 -3.15
N LEU A 371 -8.08 8.51 -3.11
CA LEU A 371 -7.97 9.59 -4.09
C LEU A 371 -7.31 10.77 -3.42
N LYS A 372 -6.10 11.14 -3.88
CA LYS A 372 -5.44 12.37 -3.44
C LYS A 372 -6.10 13.57 -4.09
N ILE A 373 -6.34 14.60 -3.30
CA ILE A 373 -6.95 15.85 -3.74
C ILE A 373 -6.17 17.01 -3.12
N ASP A 374 -6.15 18.14 -3.82
CA ASP A 374 -5.58 19.35 -3.23
C ASP A 374 -6.66 20.06 -2.41
N PRO A 375 -6.31 20.61 -1.22
CA PRO A 375 -7.29 21.34 -0.43
C PRO A 375 -7.72 22.59 -1.21
N TYR A 376 -8.99 22.65 -1.60
CA TYR A 376 -9.49 23.78 -2.38
C TYR A 376 -9.87 24.99 -1.51
N CYS A 377 -10.07 24.78 -0.19
CA CYS A 377 -10.46 25.82 0.75
C CYS A 377 -9.26 26.27 1.58
N LEU A 378 -8.79 27.50 1.38
CA LEU A 378 -7.68 28.11 2.10
C LEU A 378 -8.19 29.19 3.06
N GLY A 379 -9.01 28.80 4.04
CA GLY A 379 -9.49 29.74 5.08
C GLY A 379 -10.58 30.70 4.60
N GLY A 380 -11.56 30.22 3.84
CA GLY A 380 -12.74 30.99 3.41
C GLY A 380 -12.73 31.42 1.94
N TRP A 381 -11.58 31.31 1.27
CA TRP A 381 -11.48 31.43 -0.18
C TRP A 381 -11.34 30.03 -0.79
N GLY A 382 -12.28 29.70 -1.70
CA GLY A 382 -12.28 28.44 -2.43
C GLY A 382 -11.73 28.64 -3.84
N GLU A 383 -10.66 27.94 -4.20
CA GLU A 383 -10.15 27.97 -5.58
C GLU A 383 -11.04 27.12 -6.49
N GLU A 384 -11.76 27.78 -7.40
CA GLU A 384 -12.82 27.14 -8.17
C GLU A 384 -12.30 26.11 -9.19
N ALA A 385 -11.12 26.36 -9.78
CA ALA A 385 -10.47 25.42 -10.69
C ALA A 385 -10.10 24.10 -9.99
N THR A 386 -9.50 24.20 -8.80
CA THR A 386 -9.11 23.07 -7.94
C THR A 386 -10.35 22.29 -7.51
N LEU A 387 -11.42 22.97 -7.07
CA LEU A 387 -12.70 22.31 -6.75
C LEU A 387 -13.28 21.55 -7.95
N ASN A 388 -13.29 22.14 -9.14
CA ASN A 388 -13.81 21.48 -10.33
C ASN A 388 -12.97 20.25 -10.72
N SER A 389 -11.65 20.29 -10.56
CA SER A 389 -10.75 19.15 -10.76
C SER A 389 -11.09 17.98 -9.83
N ILE A 390 -11.31 18.27 -8.55
CA ILE A 390 -11.71 17.27 -7.54
C ILE A 390 -13.05 16.64 -7.91
N ILE A 391 -14.03 17.46 -8.32
CA ILE A 391 -15.35 16.97 -8.70
C ILE A 391 -15.28 16.04 -9.92
N ASN A 392 -14.44 16.36 -10.91
CA ASN A 392 -14.22 15.46 -12.05
C ASN A 392 -13.56 14.15 -11.62
N ALA A 393 -12.64 14.19 -10.65
CA ALA A 393 -12.00 12.98 -10.11
C ALA A 393 -12.94 12.10 -9.27
N LEU A 394 -14.08 12.65 -8.84
CA LEU A 394 -15.15 11.93 -8.12
C LEU A 394 -16.27 11.43 -9.03
N GLU A 395 -16.18 11.70 -10.34
CA GLU A 395 -17.15 11.22 -11.32
C GLU A 395 -17.16 9.68 -11.34
N GLY A 396 -18.35 9.09 -11.24
CA GLY A 396 -18.54 7.64 -11.09
C GLY A 396 -18.58 7.13 -9.66
N LEU A 397 -18.48 8.00 -8.64
CA LEU A 397 -18.78 7.65 -7.25
C LEU A 397 -20.24 7.99 -6.91
N ASP A 398 -20.85 7.21 -6.02
CA ASP A 398 -22.25 7.39 -5.64
C ASP A 398 -22.42 8.39 -4.49
N LEU A 399 -21.44 8.44 -3.59
CA LEU A 399 -21.53 9.20 -2.35
C LEU A 399 -20.17 9.73 -1.86
N LEU A 400 -20.19 10.91 -1.28
CA LEU A 400 -19.13 11.49 -0.46
C LEU A 400 -19.62 11.69 0.98
N ILE A 401 -19.00 11.02 1.94
CA ILE A 401 -19.20 11.21 3.38
C ILE A 401 -18.06 12.06 3.93
N CYS A 402 -18.39 13.13 4.65
CA CYS A 402 -17.38 13.99 5.27
C CYS A 402 -17.84 14.48 6.64
N SER A 403 -16.96 15.10 7.42
CA SER A 403 -17.39 15.69 8.69
C SER A 403 -18.24 16.94 8.45
N GLN A 404 -17.97 17.64 7.35
CA GLN A 404 -18.69 18.84 6.93
C GLN A 404 -18.35 19.20 5.47
N ILE A 405 -19.33 19.76 4.75
CA ILE A 405 -19.23 20.25 3.37
C ILE A 405 -20.10 21.50 3.18
N GLY A 406 -19.65 22.43 2.34
CA GLY A 406 -20.41 23.64 2.00
C GLY A 406 -21.49 23.40 0.93
N LYS A 407 -22.51 24.28 0.88
CA LYS A 407 -23.62 24.18 -0.08
C LYS A 407 -23.17 24.23 -1.55
N GLY A 408 -22.21 25.10 -1.89
CA GLY A 408 -21.69 25.23 -3.26
C GLY A 408 -21.10 23.91 -3.81
N PRO A 409 -20.09 23.33 -3.14
CA PRO A 409 -19.54 22.01 -3.48
C PRO A 409 -20.60 20.91 -3.53
N THR A 410 -21.51 20.87 -2.55
CA THR A 410 -22.61 19.88 -2.49
C THR A 410 -23.46 19.93 -3.77
N ASN A 411 -23.88 21.12 -4.19
CA ASN A 411 -24.69 21.29 -5.39
C ASN A 411 -23.94 20.92 -6.68
N LYS A 412 -22.63 21.19 -6.74
CA LYS A 412 -21.81 20.85 -7.91
C LYS A 412 -21.60 19.33 -8.03
N LEU A 413 -21.37 18.64 -6.91
CA LEU A 413 -21.27 17.17 -6.86
C LEU A 413 -22.59 16.51 -7.30
N ALA A 414 -23.72 17.00 -6.80
CA ALA A 414 -25.04 16.48 -7.17
C ALA A 414 -25.32 16.58 -8.68
N ARG A 415 -24.88 17.66 -9.34
CA ARG A 415 -24.98 17.81 -10.81
C ARG A 415 -24.15 16.80 -11.60
N ARG A 416 -23.19 16.14 -10.97
CA ARG A 416 -22.35 15.08 -11.54
C ARG A 416 -22.74 13.69 -11.07
N GLY A 417 -23.91 13.56 -10.42
CA GLY A 417 -24.41 12.28 -9.92
C GLY A 417 -23.82 11.83 -8.58
N VAL A 418 -22.95 12.62 -7.95
CA VAL A 418 -22.32 12.27 -6.68
C VAL A 418 -23.09 12.91 -5.52
N ARG A 419 -23.69 12.10 -4.64
CA ARG A 419 -24.33 12.61 -3.42
C ARG A 419 -23.27 13.02 -2.41
N ALA A 420 -23.55 13.99 -1.54
CA ALA A 420 -22.62 14.37 -0.46
C ALA A 420 -23.34 14.60 0.86
N THR A 421 -22.78 14.12 1.96
CA THR A 421 -23.35 14.26 3.30
C THR A 421 -22.30 14.57 4.37
N GLY A 422 -22.68 15.46 5.28
CA GLY A 422 -21.95 15.78 6.52
C GLY A 422 -22.52 15.11 7.78
N ALA A 423 -23.57 14.30 7.64
CA ALA A 423 -24.40 13.85 8.77
C ALA A 423 -23.67 12.93 9.76
N TYR A 424 -22.58 12.28 9.33
CA TYR A 424 -21.87 11.27 10.11
C TYR A 424 -20.55 11.77 10.72
N GLY A 425 -20.37 13.09 10.80
CA GLY A 425 -19.18 13.69 11.40
C GLY A 425 -18.89 13.14 12.80
N GLY A 426 -17.65 12.69 13.01
CA GLY A 426 -17.17 12.07 14.24
C GLY A 426 -17.40 10.56 14.34
N SER A 427 -18.27 9.96 13.52
CA SER A 427 -18.56 8.53 13.57
C SER A 427 -17.42 7.68 13.00
N TYR A 428 -17.41 6.39 13.33
CA TYR A 428 -16.53 5.44 12.65
C TYR A 428 -16.96 5.29 11.19
N ILE A 429 -15.99 5.12 10.30
CA ILE A 429 -16.23 5.11 8.85
C ILE A 429 -17.18 3.98 8.46
N GLU A 430 -16.96 2.77 8.97
CA GLU A 430 -17.81 1.61 8.66
C GLU A 430 -19.25 1.80 9.15
N GLN A 431 -19.44 2.40 10.34
CA GLN A 431 -20.77 2.73 10.86
C GLN A 431 -21.47 3.80 10.03
N ALA A 432 -20.73 4.84 9.60
CA ALA A 432 -21.26 5.90 8.76
C ALA A 432 -21.71 5.36 7.39
N ILE A 433 -20.90 4.47 6.81
CA ILE A 433 -21.21 3.79 5.55
C ILE A 433 -22.44 2.89 5.72
N ASP A 434 -22.46 2.05 6.76
CA ASP A 434 -23.53 1.08 7.00
C ASP A 434 -24.88 1.77 7.27
N ALA A 435 -24.88 2.82 8.10
CA ALA A 435 -26.06 3.61 8.39
C ALA A 435 -26.62 4.29 7.13
N HIS A 436 -25.75 4.77 6.24
CA HIS A 436 -26.19 5.37 4.98
C HIS A 436 -26.70 4.32 3.99
N TYR A 437 -25.98 3.21 3.84
CA TYR A 437 -26.35 2.12 2.95
C TYR A 437 -27.72 1.55 3.31
N SER A 438 -27.97 1.35 4.60
CA SER A 438 -29.26 0.88 5.13
C SER A 438 -30.40 1.86 4.86
N ALA A 439 -30.13 3.17 4.95
CA ALA A 439 -31.14 4.19 4.63
C ALA A 439 -31.50 4.20 3.14
N VAL A 440 -30.51 4.08 2.25
CA VAL A 440 -30.73 4.02 0.79
C VAL A 440 -31.54 2.77 0.41
N LEU A 441 -31.19 1.60 0.94
CA LEU A 441 -31.97 0.38 0.71
C LEU A 441 -33.42 0.50 1.20
N HIS A 442 -33.65 1.23 2.30
CA HIS A 442 -35.00 1.44 2.82
C HIS A 442 -35.82 2.34 1.90
N ASP A 443 -35.22 3.42 1.39
CA ASP A 443 -35.86 4.34 0.45
C ASP A 443 -36.16 3.67 -0.90
N ASP A 444 -35.23 2.86 -1.42
CA ASP A 444 -35.41 2.10 -2.66
C ASP A 444 -36.49 1.01 -2.53
N ALA A 445 -36.57 0.36 -1.36
CA ALA A 445 -37.63 -0.60 -1.06
C ALA A 445 -39.01 0.06 -0.93
N LEU A 446 -39.07 1.28 -0.37
CA LEU A 446 -40.31 2.07 -0.34
C LEU A 446 -40.75 2.50 -1.73
N ALA A 447 -39.82 2.95 -2.58
CA ALA A 447 -40.08 3.39 -3.94
C ALA A 447 -40.49 2.24 -4.88
N ALA A 448 -39.99 1.02 -4.64
CA ALA A 448 -40.40 -0.17 -5.38
C ALA A 448 -41.78 -0.73 -4.94
N ALA A 449 -42.27 -0.32 -3.77
CA ALA A 449 -43.56 -0.73 -3.21
C ALA A 449 -44.72 0.23 -3.56
N THR A 450 -44.41 1.37 -4.17
CA THR A 450 -45.36 2.39 -4.68
C THR A 450 -45.41 2.39 -6.18
#